data_AF-A0A367IZV0-F1
#
_entry.id   AF-A0A367IZV0-F1
#
_cell.length_a   1.000
_cell.length_b   1.000
_cell.length_c   1.000
_cell.angle_alpha   90.00
_cell.angle_beta   90.00
_cell.angle_gamma   90.00
#
_symmetry.space_group_name_H-M   'P 1'
#
loop_
_entity.id
_entity.type
_entity.pdbx_description
1 polymer ?
#
loop_
_entity_poly.entity_id
_entity_poly.type
_entity_poly.pdbx_seq_one_letter_code
_entity_poly.pdbx_strand_id
1 'polypeptide(L)'
;MTNLKSGINSNGVPLFKNKITELDKKLDNEVVYEFGGPLGALGMMLGFPCLMYYFWVCLEYYQGSLITPSSFTKEGIVEFVADIVSKVKMGAAPTPIAIKIYMGFVLYSFLCAYLLPGPVVEGLPLPSLKGGKLKYLCNGLAFWYLTMALSAVLHVTGVFRLTAIIENFGSIMTVAIIWGFTMSILVFLSAVITGKQHRMSGNVIYDFFMGAPLNPRIGHVDLKMWAETRVPWPVLFYISVSCALKQYEATGSVTAPVAFMVLAHWLYCNACQKGEECIPTSWDIFYEKDGFMLIFWNMAGVPFTYCYAPIYLLKSELIKGVRIQHSLPVTIALFIILLFAYYFFDTGNAQKNRFRMEQNGSFMTRKAFPQLPWSHIKNPTYIKTEHGNLLLTSGWWGIVRKPHYTADLVQSLSWGLITGFGSYLPYFYFTFFVIVLTHRASRDMERCAKKYGKDWERYCERVPYILVPYVF
;
A
#
# COMPACT_ATOMS: atom_id res chain seq x y z
N MET A 1 -18.23 -33.66 -17.21
CA MET A 1 -18.09 -34.56 -16.05
C MET A 1 -16.64 -35.02 -15.97
N THR A 2 -15.80 -34.28 -15.24
CA THR A 2 -14.37 -34.59 -15.09
C THR A 2 -14.15 -35.32 -13.75
N ASN A 3 -13.44 -36.44 -13.81
CA ASN A 3 -13.09 -37.32 -12.69
C ASN A 3 -12.41 -36.56 -11.54
N LEU A 4 -13.18 -36.12 -10.54
CA LEU A 4 -12.71 -35.56 -9.25
C LEU A 4 -12.22 -36.66 -8.28
N LYS A 5 -11.56 -37.71 -8.79
CA LYS A 5 -11.10 -38.84 -7.94
C LYS A 5 -9.75 -38.60 -7.24
N SER A 6 -9.02 -37.52 -7.53
CA SER A 6 -7.68 -37.30 -6.94
C SER A 6 -7.53 -36.13 -5.97
N GLY A 7 -8.54 -35.26 -5.79
CA GLY A 7 -8.39 -34.07 -4.93
C GLY A 7 -7.22 -33.16 -5.32
N ILE A 8 -6.68 -33.30 -6.53
CA ILE A 8 -5.56 -32.54 -7.10
C ILE A 8 -6.06 -31.90 -8.39
N ASN A 9 -5.79 -30.61 -8.57
CA ASN A 9 -6.21 -29.87 -9.76
C ASN A 9 -5.32 -30.18 -10.98
N SER A 10 -5.68 -29.62 -12.14
CA SER A 10 -4.95 -29.85 -13.40
C SER A 10 -3.50 -29.36 -13.42
N ASN A 11 -3.08 -28.54 -12.44
CA ASN A 11 -1.71 -28.05 -12.29
C ASN A 11 -0.90 -28.85 -11.24
N GLY A 12 -1.42 -29.98 -10.78
CA GLY A 12 -0.74 -30.81 -9.77
C GLY A 12 -0.81 -30.24 -8.35
N VAL A 13 -1.68 -29.24 -8.10
CA VAL A 13 -1.87 -28.65 -6.78
C VAL A 13 -3.05 -29.32 -6.07
N PRO A 14 -2.84 -29.91 -4.87
CA PRO A 14 -3.90 -30.47 -4.06
C PRO A 14 -4.95 -29.40 -3.73
N LEU A 15 -6.21 -29.71 -4.02
CA LEU A 15 -7.35 -28.95 -3.53
C LEU A 15 -7.44 -29.15 -2.02
N PHE A 16 -7.36 -28.05 -1.30
CA PHE A 16 -7.36 -28.06 0.15
C PHE A 16 -8.47 -27.15 0.68
N LYS A 17 -9.39 -27.73 1.44
CA LYS A 17 -10.30 -26.97 2.29
C LYS A 17 -9.61 -26.82 3.66
N ASN A 18 -9.04 -25.64 3.88
CA ASN A 18 -8.50 -25.24 5.19
C ASN A 18 -9.59 -25.45 6.26
N LYS A 19 -9.50 -26.54 7.04
CA LYS A 19 -10.29 -26.69 8.26
C LYS A 19 -9.57 -25.91 9.34
N ILE A 20 -10.24 -24.91 9.89
CA ILE A 20 -9.70 -24.09 10.98
C ILE A 20 -9.41 -25.02 12.16
N THR A 21 -8.14 -25.15 12.54
CA THR A 21 -7.71 -25.98 13.66
C THR A 21 -7.90 -25.23 14.99
N GLU A 22 -7.88 -25.95 16.11
CA GLU A 22 -7.88 -25.30 17.44
C GLU A 22 -6.63 -24.45 17.65
N LEU A 23 -5.49 -24.85 17.08
CA LEU A 23 -4.28 -24.03 17.06
C LEU A 23 -4.49 -22.73 16.28
N ASP A 24 -5.15 -22.79 15.11
CA ASP A 24 -5.49 -21.58 14.34
C ASP A 24 -6.37 -20.63 15.16
N LYS A 25 -7.37 -21.14 15.89
CA LYS A 25 -8.20 -20.31 16.77
C LYS A 25 -7.41 -19.72 17.92
N LYS A 26 -6.52 -20.50 18.55
CA LYS A 26 -5.69 -20.02 19.66
C LYS A 26 -4.75 -18.91 19.21
N LEU A 27 -4.04 -19.12 18.09
CA LEU A 27 -3.17 -18.12 17.48
C LEU A 27 -3.96 -16.90 16.99
N ASP A 28 -5.18 -17.09 16.50
CA ASP A 28 -6.02 -15.97 16.06
C ASP A 28 -6.38 -15.06 17.24
N ASN A 29 -6.80 -15.64 18.38
CA ASN A 29 -7.25 -14.91 19.56
C ASN A 29 -6.11 -14.38 20.46
N GLU A 30 -4.86 -14.65 20.13
CA GLU A 30 -3.72 -14.14 20.90
C GLU A 30 -3.61 -12.62 20.72
N VAL A 31 -3.72 -11.87 21.82
CA VAL A 31 -3.49 -10.42 21.84
C VAL A 31 -2.05 -10.17 22.24
N VAL A 32 -1.22 -9.82 21.26
CA VAL A 32 0.17 -9.40 21.48
C VAL A 32 0.26 -7.91 21.25
N TYR A 33 0.81 -7.17 22.22
CA TYR A 33 1.11 -5.75 22.01
C TYR A 33 2.25 -5.60 21.01
N GLU A 34 1.91 -5.02 19.88
CA GLU A 34 2.85 -4.61 18.84
C GLU A 34 3.07 -3.10 18.89
N PHE A 35 4.03 -2.61 18.10
CA PHE A 35 4.28 -1.18 17.93
C PHE A 35 4.50 -0.39 19.24
N GLY A 36 5.17 -1.00 20.23
CA GLY A 36 5.40 -0.37 21.53
C GLY A 36 4.14 -0.26 22.41
N GLY A 37 3.10 -1.04 22.11
CA GLY A 37 1.86 -1.08 22.90
C GLY A 37 1.10 0.25 22.86
N PRO A 38 0.31 0.57 23.90
CA PRO A 38 -0.52 1.78 23.93
C PRO A 38 0.25 3.09 23.73
N LEU A 39 1.43 3.23 24.34
CA LEU A 39 2.23 4.45 24.24
C LEU A 39 2.84 4.63 22.85
N GLY A 40 3.37 3.55 22.25
CA GLY A 40 3.88 3.60 20.89
C GLY A 40 2.76 3.85 19.86
N ALA A 41 1.60 3.21 20.04
CA ALA A 41 0.40 3.48 19.25
C ALA A 41 -0.01 4.97 19.31
N LEU A 42 -0.10 5.55 20.51
CA LEU A 42 -0.39 6.98 20.68
C LEU A 42 0.66 7.86 19.99
N GLY A 43 1.94 7.56 20.20
CA GLY A 43 3.06 8.27 19.59
C GLY A 43 2.99 8.28 18.07
N MET A 44 2.62 7.17 17.45
CA MET A 44 2.44 7.08 15.99
C MET A 44 1.22 7.86 15.49
N MET A 45 0.08 7.80 16.20
CA MET A 45 -1.13 8.54 15.83
C MET A 45 -0.88 10.05 15.80
N LEU A 46 -0.08 10.57 16.73
CA LEU A 46 0.30 11.98 16.76
C LEU A 46 1.49 12.28 15.85
N GLY A 47 2.46 11.39 15.80
CA GLY A 47 3.74 11.57 15.12
C GLY A 47 3.63 11.57 13.60
N PHE A 48 2.84 10.66 13.00
CA PHE A 48 2.73 10.58 11.55
C PHE A 48 2.15 11.86 10.91
N PRO A 49 1.00 12.41 11.38
CA PRO A 49 0.50 13.69 10.87
C PRO A 49 1.51 14.83 11.03
N CYS A 50 2.17 14.93 12.19
CA CYS A 50 3.19 15.95 12.44
C CYS A 50 4.37 15.83 11.48
N LEU A 51 4.84 14.60 11.21
CA LEU A 51 5.92 14.34 10.28
C LEU A 51 5.53 14.72 8.83
N MET A 52 4.29 14.43 8.44
CA MET A 52 3.76 14.82 7.13
C MET A 52 3.76 16.34 6.96
N TYR A 53 3.28 17.09 7.95
CA TYR A 53 3.33 18.55 7.92
C TYR A 53 4.76 19.09 7.90
N TYR A 54 5.66 18.51 8.71
CA TYR A 54 7.06 18.89 8.73
C TYR A 54 7.72 18.71 7.36
N PHE A 55 7.56 17.55 6.73
CA PHE A 55 8.12 17.30 5.40
C PHE A 55 7.49 18.16 4.32
N TRP A 56 6.18 18.40 4.38
CA TRP A 56 5.55 19.36 3.48
C TRP A 56 6.12 20.77 3.65
N VAL A 57 6.33 21.25 4.89
CA VAL A 57 6.96 22.55 5.14
C VAL A 57 8.39 22.60 4.58
N CYS A 58 9.18 21.56 4.82
CA CYS A 58 10.55 21.45 4.27
C CYS A 58 10.54 21.53 2.74
N LEU A 59 9.58 20.86 2.11
CA LEU A 59 9.46 20.80 0.66
C LEU A 59 8.94 22.11 0.05
N GLU A 60 7.97 22.74 0.69
CA GLU A 60 7.27 23.95 0.21
C GLU A 60 8.09 25.21 0.45
N TYR A 61 8.66 25.38 1.65
CA TYR A 61 9.29 26.63 2.08
C TYR A 61 10.81 26.57 2.19
N TYR A 62 11.39 25.36 2.26
CA TYR A 62 12.82 25.17 2.46
C TYR A 62 13.44 24.29 1.39
N GLN A 63 12.85 24.29 0.19
CA GLN A 63 13.49 23.75 -1.00
C GLN A 63 13.86 22.24 -0.88
N GLY A 64 13.15 21.51 -0.02
CA GLY A 64 13.39 20.10 0.28
C GLY A 64 14.50 19.82 1.30
N SER A 65 15.10 20.84 1.90
CA SER A 65 16.09 20.68 2.97
C SER A 65 15.38 20.39 4.30
N LEU A 66 15.92 19.48 5.08
CA LEU A 66 15.47 19.28 6.46
C LEU A 66 15.90 20.46 7.31
N ILE A 67 14.97 20.99 8.10
CA ILE A 67 15.21 22.13 8.98
C ILE A 67 15.21 21.69 10.45
N THR A 68 15.96 22.42 11.27
CA THR A 68 16.02 22.27 12.72
C THR A 68 15.76 23.60 13.40
N PRO A 69 15.43 23.61 14.71
CA PRO A 69 15.43 24.84 15.49
C PRO A 69 16.75 25.61 15.38
N SER A 70 16.69 26.93 15.48
CA SER A 70 17.87 27.81 15.54
C SER A 70 18.71 27.56 16.81
N SER A 71 18.04 27.19 17.90
CA SER A 71 18.65 26.70 19.13
C SER A 71 17.81 25.57 19.73
N PHE A 72 18.45 24.64 20.44
CA PHE A 72 17.77 23.54 21.15
C PHE A 72 17.37 23.93 22.58
N THR A 73 17.24 25.23 22.86
CA THR A 73 16.62 25.69 24.11
C THR A 73 15.10 25.57 24.02
N LYS A 74 14.41 25.68 25.16
CA LYS A 74 12.95 25.63 25.19
C LYS A 74 12.35 26.70 24.27
N GLU A 75 12.89 27.91 24.31
CA GLU A 75 12.45 29.05 23.52
C GLU A 75 12.65 28.80 22.02
N GLY A 76 13.85 28.33 21.61
CA GLY A 76 14.13 28.03 20.21
C GLY A 76 13.25 26.92 19.63
N ILE A 77 12.92 25.89 20.44
CA ILE A 77 11.99 24.83 20.05
C ILE A 77 10.56 25.38 19.90
N VAL A 78 10.10 26.23 20.84
CA VAL A 78 8.76 26.83 20.78
C VAL A 78 8.62 27.72 19.54
N GLU A 79 9.62 28.56 19.24
CA GLU A 79 9.65 29.40 18.04
C GLU A 79 9.63 28.55 16.76
N PHE A 80 10.43 27.50 16.70
CA PHE A 80 10.48 26.58 15.56
C PHE A 80 9.11 25.91 15.31
N VAL A 81 8.47 25.41 16.36
CA VAL A 81 7.13 24.79 16.26
C VAL A 81 6.09 25.84 15.85
N ALA A 82 6.14 27.04 16.42
CA ALA A 82 5.22 28.12 16.08
C ALA A 82 5.36 28.53 14.60
N ASP A 83 6.59 28.58 14.08
CA ASP A 83 6.87 28.87 12.68
C ASP A 83 6.30 27.79 11.74
N ILE A 84 6.52 26.50 12.05
CA ILE A 84 5.93 25.39 11.29
C ILE A 84 4.40 25.50 11.30
N VAL A 85 3.79 25.70 12.46
CA VAL A 85 2.32 25.83 12.58
C VAL A 85 1.80 27.02 11.79
N SER A 86 2.51 28.15 11.79
CA SER A 86 2.16 29.33 10.99
C SER A 86 2.15 29.00 9.50
N LYS A 87 3.21 28.35 8.99
CA LYS A 87 3.30 27.91 7.59
C LYS A 87 2.20 26.92 7.22
N VAL A 88 1.89 25.97 8.09
CA VAL A 88 0.77 25.03 7.91
C VAL A 88 -0.57 25.76 7.82
N LYS A 89 -0.83 26.73 8.70
CA LYS A 89 -2.06 27.54 8.63
C LYS A 89 -2.17 28.33 7.34
N MET A 90 -1.06 28.84 6.81
CA MET A 90 -1.07 29.63 5.57
C MET A 90 -1.23 28.76 4.31
N GLY A 91 -0.49 27.65 4.20
CA GLY A 91 -0.40 26.88 2.95
C GLY A 91 -1.09 25.51 2.95
N ALA A 92 -1.55 25.02 4.11
CA ALA A 92 -2.17 23.71 4.23
C ALA A 92 -3.52 23.72 4.97
N ALA A 93 -4.05 24.88 5.36
CA ALA A 93 -5.41 24.94 5.91
C ALA A 93 -6.43 24.30 4.94
N PRO A 94 -7.43 23.56 5.44
CA PRO A 94 -8.43 22.93 4.58
C PRO A 94 -9.25 23.99 3.86
N THR A 95 -9.38 23.87 2.54
CA THR A 95 -10.17 24.79 1.72
C THR A 95 -11.39 24.07 1.11
N PRO A 96 -12.46 24.79 0.75
CA PRO A 96 -13.60 24.17 0.06
C PRO A 96 -13.22 23.46 -1.24
N ILE A 97 -12.20 23.96 -1.95
CA ILE A 97 -11.69 23.33 -3.18
C ILE A 97 -11.00 22.00 -2.84
N ALA A 98 -10.10 21.98 -1.86
CA ALA A 98 -9.43 20.76 -1.42
C ALA A 98 -10.42 19.69 -0.92
N ILE A 99 -11.46 20.09 -0.18
CA ILE A 99 -12.53 19.21 0.27
C ILE A 99 -13.25 18.60 -0.94
N LYS A 100 -13.65 19.42 -1.93
CA LYS A 100 -14.33 18.94 -3.15
C LYS A 100 -13.46 17.96 -3.93
N ILE A 101 -12.17 18.25 -4.09
CA ILE A 101 -11.23 17.39 -4.83
C ILE A 101 -11.10 16.04 -4.11
N TYR A 102 -10.70 16.06 -2.84
CA TYR A 102 -10.36 14.83 -2.13
C TYR A 102 -11.60 14.02 -1.76
N MET A 103 -12.60 14.63 -1.12
CA MET A 103 -13.81 13.92 -0.73
C MET A 103 -14.68 13.54 -1.94
N GLY A 104 -14.65 14.35 -3.00
CA GLY A 104 -15.27 13.99 -4.28
C GLY A 104 -14.63 12.73 -4.87
N PHE A 105 -13.30 12.62 -4.86
CA PHE A 105 -12.60 11.42 -5.30
C PHE A 105 -12.87 10.21 -4.39
N VAL A 106 -12.84 10.38 -3.06
CA VAL A 106 -13.17 9.31 -2.11
C VAL A 106 -14.58 8.78 -2.36
N LEU A 107 -15.58 9.66 -2.50
CA LEU A 107 -16.96 9.28 -2.80
C LEU A 107 -17.08 8.59 -4.16
N TYR A 108 -16.48 9.17 -5.20
CA TYR A 108 -16.45 8.57 -6.54
C TYR A 108 -15.84 7.16 -6.51
N SER A 109 -14.72 6.98 -5.81
CA SER A 109 -14.04 5.68 -5.70
C SER A 109 -14.92 4.63 -5.00
N PHE A 110 -15.68 5.04 -3.98
CA PHE A 110 -16.63 4.17 -3.27
C PHE A 110 -17.82 3.80 -4.15
N LEU A 111 -18.40 4.78 -4.86
CA LEU A 111 -19.50 4.53 -5.80
C LEU A 111 -19.06 3.58 -6.92
N CYS A 112 -17.86 3.74 -7.46
CA CYS A 112 -17.31 2.79 -8.43
C CYS A 112 -17.13 1.39 -7.83
N ALA A 113 -16.62 1.28 -6.61
CA ALA A 113 -16.49 0.00 -5.92
C ALA A 113 -17.84 -0.70 -5.72
N TYR A 114 -18.91 0.07 -5.48
CA TYR A 114 -20.26 -0.44 -5.28
C TYR A 114 -21.00 -0.78 -6.60
N LEU A 115 -20.78 0.01 -7.66
CA LEU A 115 -21.64 -0.03 -8.86
C LEU A 115 -20.99 -0.75 -10.06
N LEU A 116 -19.67 -0.68 -10.22
CA LEU A 116 -19.02 -1.20 -11.42
C LEU A 116 -19.04 -2.74 -11.46
N PRO A 117 -19.13 -3.34 -12.65
CA PRO A 117 -19.08 -4.79 -12.79
C PRO A 117 -17.67 -5.33 -12.52
N GLY A 118 -17.60 -6.52 -11.94
CA GLY A 118 -16.34 -7.23 -11.70
C GLY A 118 -16.59 -8.66 -11.25
N PRO A 119 -15.56 -9.54 -11.31
CA PRO A 119 -15.66 -10.87 -10.74
C PRO A 119 -15.84 -10.81 -9.22
N VAL A 120 -16.61 -11.76 -8.69
CA VAL A 120 -16.76 -11.94 -7.24
C VAL A 120 -15.84 -13.06 -6.78
N VAL A 121 -14.99 -12.77 -5.81
CA VAL A 121 -14.00 -13.69 -5.25
C VAL A 121 -14.33 -13.97 -3.79
N GLU A 122 -14.15 -15.23 -3.37
CA GLU A 122 -14.25 -15.59 -1.95
C GLU A 122 -12.90 -15.40 -1.25
N GLY A 123 -12.93 -14.78 -0.07
CA GLY A 123 -11.76 -14.70 0.81
C GLY A 123 -11.43 -16.03 1.49
N LEU A 124 -10.47 -15.98 2.43
CA LEU A 124 -10.14 -17.12 3.28
C LEU A 124 -11.26 -17.41 4.30
N PRO A 125 -11.38 -18.68 4.75
CA PRO A 125 -12.31 -19.03 5.82
C PRO A 125 -11.91 -18.32 7.13
N LEU A 126 -12.88 -17.66 7.77
CA LEU A 126 -12.63 -16.87 8.98
C LEU A 126 -13.03 -17.64 10.26
N PRO A 127 -12.17 -17.68 11.30
CA PRO A 127 -12.51 -18.27 12.60
C PRO A 127 -13.74 -17.62 13.24
N SER A 128 -13.83 -16.29 13.14
CA SER A 128 -14.96 -15.49 13.64
C SER A 128 -16.30 -15.84 12.99
N LEU A 129 -16.28 -16.40 11.77
CA LEU A 129 -17.46 -16.85 11.03
C LEU A 129 -17.60 -18.38 11.03
N LYS A 130 -16.95 -19.09 11.96
CA LYS A 130 -16.97 -20.57 12.04
C LYS A 130 -16.57 -21.25 10.72
N GLY A 131 -15.59 -20.68 10.01
CA GLY A 131 -15.13 -21.18 8.71
C GLY A 131 -15.89 -20.62 7.50
N GLY A 132 -16.86 -19.73 7.71
CA GLY A 132 -17.50 -18.97 6.64
C GLY A 132 -16.52 -18.09 5.87
N LYS A 133 -16.84 -17.81 4.61
CA LYS A 133 -16.05 -16.96 3.71
C LYS A 133 -16.84 -15.72 3.29
N LEU A 134 -16.15 -14.59 3.25
CA LEU A 134 -16.72 -13.35 2.73
C LEU A 134 -16.52 -13.25 1.21
N LYS A 135 -17.49 -12.64 0.54
CA LYS A 135 -17.45 -12.35 -0.89
C LYS A 135 -16.95 -10.92 -1.13
N TYR A 136 -16.15 -10.76 -2.19
CA TYR A 136 -15.51 -9.51 -2.57
C TYR A 136 -15.69 -9.24 -4.06
N LEU A 137 -16.30 -8.11 -4.40
CA LEU A 137 -16.45 -7.65 -5.78
C LEU A 137 -15.15 -6.99 -6.25
N CYS A 138 -14.48 -7.59 -7.22
CA CYS A 138 -13.16 -7.17 -7.69
C CYS A 138 -13.25 -6.35 -9.00
N ASN A 139 -13.82 -5.14 -8.93
CA ASN A 139 -14.01 -4.23 -10.08
C ASN A 139 -12.89 -3.17 -10.28
N GLY A 140 -11.71 -3.38 -9.72
CA GLY A 140 -10.57 -2.44 -9.69
C GLY A 140 -10.04 -2.08 -11.07
N LEU A 141 -9.92 -3.05 -11.97
CA LEU A 141 -9.56 -2.78 -13.37
C LEU A 141 -10.58 -1.86 -14.05
N ALA A 142 -11.88 -2.10 -13.87
CA ALA A 142 -12.92 -1.27 -14.46
C ALA A 142 -12.83 0.16 -13.91
N PHE A 143 -12.71 0.30 -12.59
CA PHE A 143 -12.48 1.59 -11.94
C PHE A 143 -11.24 2.30 -12.47
N TRP A 144 -10.11 1.60 -12.58
CA TRP A 144 -8.84 2.23 -12.89
C TRP A 144 -8.81 2.85 -14.28
N TYR A 145 -9.20 2.08 -15.30
CA TYR A 145 -9.21 2.56 -16.67
C TYR A 145 -10.33 3.58 -16.92
N LEU A 146 -11.50 3.42 -16.28
CA LEU A 146 -12.54 4.45 -16.32
C LEU A 146 -12.04 5.76 -15.72
N THR A 147 -11.38 5.70 -14.56
CA THR A 147 -10.88 6.89 -13.88
C THR A 147 -9.81 7.61 -14.69
N MET A 148 -8.87 6.87 -15.31
CA MET A 148 -7.87 7.48 -16.21
C MET A 148 -8.53 8.14 -17.43
N ALA A 149 -9.50 7.46 -18.08
CA ALA A 149 -10.20 8.01 -19.24
C ALA A 149 -11.00 9.28 -18.87
N LEU A 150 -11.79 9.23 -17.79
CA LEU A 150 -12.55 10.38 -17.31
C LEU A 150 -11.63 11.53 -16.90
N SER A 151 -10.52 11.25 -16.22
CA SER A 151 -9.55 12.28 -15.82
C SER A 151 -8.91 12.97 -17.02
N ALA A 152 -8.57 12.22 -18.08
CA ALA A 152 -8.08 12.79 -19.32
C ALA A 152 -9.13 13.69 -20.00
N VAL A 153 -10.38 13.25 -20.10
CA VAL A 153 -11.49 14.06 -20.65
C VAL A 153 -11.69 15.34 -19.84
N LEU A 154 -11.75 15.23 -18.51
CA LEU A 154 -11.94 16.38 -17.63
C LEU A 154 -10.79 17.40 -17.71
N HIS A 155 -9.56 16.92 -17.88
CA HIS A 155 -8.40 17.79 -18.06
C HIS A 155 -8.43 18.53 -19.40
N VAL A 156 -8.64 17.80 -20.50
CA VAL A 156 -8.62 18.37 -21.87
C VAL A 156 -9.80 19.32 -22.10
N THR A 157 -10.98 19.01 -21.56
CA THR A 157 -12.16 19.89 -21.63
C THR A 157 -12.07 21.11 -20.70
N GLY A 158 -11.09 21.14 -19.80
CA GLY A 158 -10.92 22.21 -18.81
C GLY A 158 -11.90 22.17 -17.63
N VAL A 159 -12.82 21.21 -17.60
CA VAL A 159 -13.81 21.04 -16.50
C VAL A 159 -13.11 20.80 -15.16
N PHE A 160 -12.05 19.99 -15.16
CA PHE A 160 -11.18 19.81 -14.00
C PHE A 160 -9.73 19.67 -14.45
N ARG A 161 -8.95 20.73 -14.25
CA ARG A 161 -7.50 20.71 -14.49
C ARG A 161 -6.82 19.88 -13.41
N LEU A 162 -6.18 18.78 -13.81
CA LEU A 162 -5.42 17.91 -12.90
C LEU A 162 -4.30 18.64 -12.14
N THR A 163 -3.78 19.77 -12.65
CA THR A 163 -2.81 20.62 -11.92
C THR A 163 -3.36 21.15 -10.59
N ALA A 164 -4.68 21.25 -10.45
CA ALA A 164 -5.32 21.70 -9.21
C ALA A 164 -4.92 20.86 -8.00
N ILE A 165 -4.53 19.59 -8.22
CA ILE A 165 -4.06 18.69 -7.18
C ILE A 165 -2.75 19.21 -6.57
N ILE A 166 -1.73 19.48 -7.38
CA ILE A 166 -0.45 19.99 -6.85
C ILE A 166 -0.56 21.44 -6.38
N GLU A 167 -1.43 22.24 -7.00
CA GLU A 167 -1.69 23.63 -6.61
C GLU A 167 -2.39 23.74 -5.24
N ASN A 168 -3.12 22.70 -4.82
CA ASN A 168 -3.81 22.64 -3.52
C ASN A 168 -3.26 21.51 -2.63
N PHE A 169 -2.03 21.05 -2.86
CA PHE A 169 -1.47 19.85 -2.23
C PHE A 169 -1.56 19.88 -0.70
N GLY A 170 -1.11 20.98 -0.07
CA GLY A 170 -1.12 21.13 1.39
C GLY A 170 -2.51 20.99 1.98
N SER A 171 -3.48 21.74 1.43
CA SER A 171 -4.89 21.69 1.85
C SER A 171 -5.52 20.32 1.63
N ILE A 172 -5.23 19.64 0.52
CA ILE A 172 -5.71 18.29 0.22
C ILE A 172 -5.15 17.29 1.24
N MET A 173 -3.86 17.37 1.56
CA MET A 173 -3.21 16.54 2.58
C MET A 173 -3.89 16.71 3.94
N THR A 174 -4.19 17.95 4.35
CA THR A 174 -4.91 18.21 5.61
C THR A 174 -6.33 17.64 5.62
N VAL A 175 -7.07 17.76 4.51
CA VAL A 175 -8.39 17.11 4.39
C VAL A 175 -8.25 15.60 4.52
N ALA A 176 -7.25 14.98 3.89
CA ALA A 176 -7.00 13.55 3.98
C ALA A 176 -6.66 13.11 5.42
N ILE A 177 -5.82 13.87 6.14
CA ILE A 177 -5.49 13.63 7.54
C ILE A 177 -6.76 13.67 8.41
N ILE A 178 -7.55 14.75 8.30
CA ILE A 178 -8.80 14.90 9.06
C ILE A 178 -9.75 13.74 8.75
N TRP A 179 -9.88 13.37 7.47
CA TRP A 179 -10.72 12.25 7.06
C TRP A 179 -10.21 10.91 7.59
N GLY A 180 -8.90 10.67 7.59
CA GLY A 180 -8.29 9.46 8.17
C GLY A 180 -8.64 9.31 9.65
N PHE A 181 -8.57 10.37 10.44
CA PHE A 181 -9.04 10.34 11.84
C PHE A 181 -10.56 10.12 11.92
N THR A 182 -11.33 10.86 11.13
CA THR A 182 -12.80 10.81 11.14
C THR A 182 -13.31 9.41 10.81
N MET A 183 -12.85 8.82 9.71
CA MET A 183 -13.20 7.46 9.31
C MET A 183 -12.79 6.44 10.37
N SER A 184 -11.60 6.58 10.98
CA SER A 184 -11.18 5.68 12.07
C SER A 184 -12.14 5.73 13.27
N ILE A 185 -12.55 6.94 13.67
CA ILE A 185 -13.53 7.14 14.76
C ILE A 185 -14.86 6.51 14.40
N LEU A 186 -15.37 6.75 13.18
CA LEU A 186 -16.65 6.21 12.74
C LEU A 186 -16.65 4.67 12.70
N VAL A 187 -15.59 4.05 12.17
CA VAL A 187 -15.43 2.58 12.11
C VAL A 187 -15.33 2.00 13.52
N PHE A 188 -14.54 2.61 14.40
CA PHE A 188 -14.41 2.17 15.79
C PHE A 188 -15.73 2.24 16.56
N LEU A 189 -16.40 3.40 16.54
CA LEU A 189 -17.68 3.59 17.22
C LEU A 189 -18.77 2.67 16.66
N SER A 190 -18.83 2.51 15.33
CA SER A 190 -19.77 1.58 14.69
C SER A 190 -19.59 0.15 15.20
N ALA A 191 -18.35 -0.33 15.34
CA ALA A 191 -18.09 -1.66 15.87
C ALA A 191 -18.47 -1.81 17.34
N VAL A 192 -18.23 -0.79 18.16
CA VAL A 192 -18.62 -0.77 19.58
C VAL A 192 -20.14 -0.78 19.73
N ILE A 193 -20.84 0.11 19.01
CA ILE A 193 -22.31 0.24 19.07
C ILE A 193 -23.00 -1.04 18.58
N THR A 194 -22.45 -1.69 17.55
CA THR A 194 -23.05 -2.90 16.97
C THR A 194 -22.58 -4.21 17.63
N GLY A 195 -21.70 -4.14 18.64
CA GLY A 195 -21.14 -5.33 19.30
C GLY A 195 -20.28 -6.22 18.37
N LYS A 196 -19.73 -5.65 17.29
CA LYS A 196 -18.91 -6.36 16.28
C LYS A 196 -17.41 -6.22 16.53
N GLN A 197 -17.04 -5.90 17.75
CA GLN A 197 -15.65 -5.85 18.19
C GLN A 197 -15.00 -7.23 18.04
N HIS A 198 -13.73 -7.25 17.68
CA HIS A 198 -12.96 -8.46 17.44
C HIS A 198 -11.61 -8.32 18.11
N ARG A 199 -11.21 -9.32 18.92
CA ARG A 199 -9.88 -9.44 19.53
C ARG A 199 -9.38 -8.13 20.15
N MET A 200 -10.14 -7.61 21.11
CA MET A 200 -9.82 -6.35 21.81
C MET A 200 -8.78 -6.60 22.90
N SER A 201 -7.85 -5.68 23.08
CA SER A 201 -6.83 -5.74 24.14
C SER A 201 -7.34 -5.25 25.49
N GLY A 202 -8.44 -4.48 25.50
CA GLY A 202 -8.96 -3.82 26.69
C GLY A 202 -8.35 -2.45 26.92
N ASN A 203 -7.36 -2.03 26.13
CA ASN A 203 -6.81 -0.69 26.13
C ASN A 203 -7.35 0.12 24.94
N VAL A 204 -8.13 1.16 25.22
CA VAL A 204 -8.84 1.96 24.20
C VAL A 204 -7.88 2.61 23.18
N ILE A 205 -6.72 3.10 23.60
CA ILE A 205 -5.74 3.74 22.72
C ILE A 205 -5.21 2.71 21.71
N TYR A 206 -4.79 1.55 22.21
CA TYR A 206 -4.27 0.48 21.38
C TYR A 206 -5.34 -0.12 20.47
N ASP A 207 -6.56 -0.30 20.99
CA ASP A 207 -7.68 -0.85 20.26
C ASP A 207 -8.22 0.11 19.18
N PHE A 208 -8.14 1.42 19.39
CA PHE A 208 -8.42 2.40 18.35
C PHE A 208 -7.36 2.37 17.24
N PHE A 209 -6.09 2.22 17.62
CA PHE A 209 -4.97 2.11 16.68
C PHE A 209 -5.06 0.86 15.82
N MET A 210 -5.20 -0.31 16.43
CA MET A 210 -5.26 -1.60 15.74
C MET A 210 -6.63 -1.88 15.12
N GLY A 211 -7.71 -1.30 15.66
CA GLY A 211 -9.06 -1.43 15.14
C GLY A 211 -9.97 -2.31 15.99
N ALA A 212 -11.27 -2.08 15.85
CA ALA A 212 -12.31 -2.84 16.55
C ALA A 212 -12.97 -3.91 15.66
N PRO A 213 -13.43 -3.62 14.42
CA PRO A 213 -14.00 -4.63 13.54
C PRO A 213 -12.92 -5.31 12.68
N LEU A 214 -13.15 -6.58 12.31
CA LEU A 214 -12.28 -7.26 11.35
C LEU A 214 -12.53 -6.80 9.91
N ASN A 215 -13.79 -6.81 9.46
CA ASN A 215 -14.18 -6.52 8.07
C ASN A 215 -15.43 -5.61 8.05
N PRO A 216 -15.31 -4.31 8.39
CA PRO A 216 -16.44 -3.40 8.33
C PRO A 216 -16.91 -3.23 6.88
N ARG A 217 -18.24 -3.15 6.70
CA ARG A 217 -18.90 -3.15 5.39
C ARG A 217 -20.03 -2.14 5.31
N ILE A 218 -20.18 -1.56 4.12
CA ILE A 218 -21.36 -0.79 3.72
C ILE A 218 -21.98 -1.51 2.51
N GLY A 219 -23.15 -2.12 2.72
CA GLY A 219 -23.72 -3.06 1.76
C GLY A 219 -22.75 -4.21 1.47
N HIS A 220 -22.39 -4.43 0.20
CA HIS A 220 -21.47 -5.49 -0.21
C HIS A 220 -20.00 -5.07 -0.26
N VAL A 221 -19.69 -3.78 -0.09
CA VAL A 221 -18.33 -3.23 -0.15
C VAL A 221 -17.63 -3.40 1.20
N ASP A 222 -16.48 -4.06 1.17
CA ASP A 222 -15.56 -4.17 2.31
C ASP A 222 -14.68 -2.92 2.39
N LEU A 223 -14.72 -2.22 3.52
CA LEU A 223 -14.07 -0.92 3.63
C LEU A 223 -12.54 -1.02 3.62
N LYS A 224 -11.97 -2.12 4.14
CA LYS A 224 -10.52 -2.35 4.06
C LYS A 224 -10.08 -2.52 2.62
N MET A 225 -10.74 -3.43 1.89
CA MET A 225 -10.38 -3.71 0.50
C MET A 225 -10.59 -2.50 -0.41
N TRP A 226 -11.68 -1.75 -0.22
CA TRP A 226 -11.93 -0.51 -0.95
C TRP A 226 -10.85 0.53 -0.64
N ALA A 227 -10.58 0.79 0.63
CA ALA A 227 -9.59 1.78 1.04
C ALA A 227 -8.19 1.41 0.51
N GLU A 228 -7.75 0.16 0.67
CA GLU A 228 -6.41 -0.31 0.26
C GLU A 228 -6.17 -0.20 -1.24
N THR A 229 -7.21 -0.45 -2.06
CA THR A 229 -7.05 -0.50 -3.52
C THR A 229 -7.42 0.80 -4.23
N ARG A 230 -8.45 1.53 -3.76
CA ARG A 230 -9.08 2.59 -4.56
C ARG A 230 -8.67 4.01 -4.19
N VAL A 231 -8.04 4.19 -3.03
CA VAL A 231 -7.71 5.53 -2.52
C VAL A 231 -6.21 5.84 -2.63
N PRO A 232 -5.30 5.16 -1.91
CA PRO A 232 -3.93 5.63 -1.73
C PRO A 232 -3.13 5.66 -3.04
N TRP A 233 -3.10 4.54 -3.78
CA TRP A 233 -2.29 4.43 -4.99
C TRP A 233 -2.81 5.27 -6.15
N PRO A 234 -4.13 5.36 -6.42
CA PRO A 234 -4.65 6.31 -7.39
C PRO A 234 -4.33 7.77 -7.05
N VAL A 235 -4.50 8.19 -5.78
CA VAL A 235 -4.16 9.56 -5.36
C VAL A 235 -2.66 9.83 -5.56
N LEU A 236 -1.80 8.90 -5.16
CA LEU A 236 -0.34 8.99 -5.37
C LEU A 236 0.04 9.12 -6.85
N PHE A 237 -0.61 8.35 -7.73
CA PHE A 237 -0.42 8.47 -9.18
C PHE A 237 -0.85 9.84 -9.70
N TYR A 238 -2.03 10.33 -9.29
CA TYR A 238 -2.52 11.63 -9.75
C TYR A 238 -1.69 12.80 -9.22
N ILE A 239 -1.01 12.67 -8.07
CA ILE A 239 -0.01 13.65 -7.63
C ILE A 239 1.16 13.70 -8.63
N SER A 240 1.71 12.54 -9.06
CA SER A 240 2.76 12.52 -10.10
C SER A 240 2.30 13.09 -11.44
N VAL A 241 1.10 12.74 -11.89
CA VAL A 241 0.52 13.28 -13.13
C VAL A 241 0.33 14.79 -13.02
N SER A 242 -0.18 15.27 -11.89
CA SER A 242 -0.33 16.70 -11.62
C SER A 242 1.02 17.42 -11.65
N CYS A 243 2.09 16.82 -11.11
CA CYS A 243 3.43 17.38 -11.21
C CYS A 243 3.93 17.43 -12.66
N ALA A 244 3.72 16.37 -13.44
CA ALA A 244 4.10 16.33 -14.85
C ALA A 244 3.39 17.40 -15.69
N LEU A 245 2.07 17.54 -15.51
CA LEU A 245 1.28 18.55 -16.19
C LEU A 245 1.70 19.96 -15.77
N LYS A 246 1.96 20.19 -14.47
CA LYS A 246 2.41 21.50 -14.00
C LYS A 246 3.81 21.86 -14.51
N GLN A 247 4.70 20.88 -14.64
CA GLN A 247 6.01 21.08 -15.26
C GLN A 247 5.86 21.47 -16.73
N TYR A 248 5.02 20.74 -17.47
CA TYR A 248 4.74 21.03 -18.87
C TYR A 248 4.16 22.44 -19.07
N GLU A 249 3.22 22.86 -18.22
CA GLU A 249 2.65 24.22 -18.30
C GLU A 249 3.68 25.32 -18.07
N ALA A 250 4.63 25.10 -17.16
CA ALA A 250 5.62 26.11 -16.79
C ALA A 250 6.82 26.17 -17.77
N THR A 251 7.20 25.03 -18.38
CA THR A 251 8.46 24.93 -19.15
C THR A 251 8.28 24.39 -20.56
N GLY A 252 7.06 24.07 -20.98
CA GLY A 252 6.75 23.50 -22.29
C GLY A 252 7.22 22.06 -22.50
N SER A 253 7.74 21.38 -21.47
CA SER A 253 8.26 20.01 -21.58
C SER A 253 8.25 19.26 -20.25
N VAL A 254 8.18 17.92 -20.31
CA VAL A 254 8.30 17.04 -19.13
C VAL A 254 9.69 16.40 -19.12
N THR A 255 10.39 16.43 -17.97
CA THR A 255 11.72 15.81 -17.86
C THR A 255 11.63 14.29 -17.70
N ALA A 256 12.68 13.58 -18.11
CA ALA A 256 12.75 12.13 -17.94
C ALA A 256 12.57 11.67 -16.47
N PRO A 257 13.13 12.36 -15.45
CA PRO A 257 12.83 12.05 -14.05
C PRO A 257 11.35 12.16 -13.65
N VAL A 258 10.63 13.16 -14.16
CA VAL A 258 9.20 13.30 -13.85
C VAL A 258 8.39 12.23 -14.57
N ALA A 259 8.70 11.95 -15.84
CA ALA A 259 8.09 10.85 -16.58
C ALA A 259 8.34 9.48 -15.91
N PHE A 260 9.54 9.27 -15.36
CA PHE A 260 9.86 8.09 -14.56
C PHE A 260 8.94 7.95 -13.36
N MET A 261 8.69 9.02 -12.60
CA MET A 261 7.80 8.97 -11.44
C MET A 261 6.33 8.74 -11.80
N VAL A 262 5.87 9.25 -12.95
CA VAL A 262 4.53 8.93 -13.47
C VAL A 262 4.44 7.43 -13.80
N LEU A 263 5.44 6.88 -14.50
CA LEU A 263 5.48 5.45 -14.83
C LEU A 263 5.55 4.59 -13.57
N ALA A 264 6.42 4.93 -12.62
CA ALA A 264 6.60 4.21 -11.36
C ALA A 264 5.30 4.11 -10.56
N HIS A 265 4.63 5.24 -10.31
CA HIS A 265 3.36 5.23 -9.57
C HIS A 265 2.23 4.59 -10.38
N TRP A 266 2.26 4.69 -11.72
CA TRP A 266 1.31 3.98 -12.58
C TRP A 266 1.48 2.47 -12.45
N LEU A 267 2.71 1.95 -12.57
CA LEU A 267 3.01 0.52 -12.46
C LEU A 267 2.50 -0.05 -11.13
N TYR A 268 2.76 0.67 -10.03
CA TYR A 268 2.35 0.24 -8.70
C TYR A 268 0.82 0.25 -8.54
N CYS A 269 0.17 1.38 -8.85
CA CYS A 269 -1.29 1.48 -8.79
C CYS A 269 -1.94 0.41 -9.68
N ASN A 270 -1.49 0.29 -10.92
CA ASN A 270 -2.03 -0.66 -11.88
C ASN A 270 -1.86 -2.12 -11.41
N ALA A 271 -0.74 -2.47 -10.76
CA ALA A 271 -0.57 -3.80 -10.17
C ALA A 271 -1.61 -4.12 -9.08
N CYS A 272 -1.93 -3.15 -8.21
CA CYS A 272 -2.99 -3.32 -7.20
C CYS A 272 -4.36 -3.55 -7.85
N GLN A 273 -4.70 -2.80 -8.90
CA GLN A 273 -5.99 -2.92 -9.60
C GLN A 273 -6.08 -4.23 -10.40
N LYS A 274 -4.99 -4.60 -11.06
CA LYS A 274 -4.85 -5.84 -11.84
C LYS A 274 -4.90 -7.07 -10.95
N GLY A 275 -4.24 -7.03 -9.80
CA GLY A 275 -4.13 -8.15 -8.86
C GLY A 275 -5.19 -8.14 -7.76
N GLU A 276 -6.25 -7.35 -7.89
CA GLU A 276 -7.23 -7.14 -6.84
C GLU A 276 -7.88 -8.45 -6.36
N GLU A 277 -8.10 -9.44 -7.23
CA GLU A 277 -8.62 -10.76 -6.86
C GLU A 277 -7.71 -11.55 -5.90
N CYS A 278 -6.44 -11.15 -5.78
CA CYS A 278 -5.48 -11.78 -4.89
C CYS A 278 -5.55 -11.20 -3.46
N ILE A 279 -6.05 -9.98 -3.31
CA ILE A 279 -6.06 -9.21 -2.05
C ILE A 279 -6.96 -9.85 -0.97
N PRO A 280 -8.12 -10.47 -1.27
CA PRO A 280 -8.93 -11.16 -0.27
C PRO A 280 -8.22 -12.26 0.52
N THR A 281 -7.05 -12.71 0.06
CA THR A 281 -6.20 -13.71 0.73
C THR A 281 -5.01 -13.10 1.48
N SER A 282 -4.89 -11.77 1.48
CA SER A 282 -3.84 -11.04 2.19
C SER A 282 -4.13 -10.97 3.68
N TRP A 283 -3.06 -10.90 4.46
CA TRP A 283 -3.13 -10.74 5.91
C TRP A 283 -4.01 -9.57 6.34
N ASP A 284 -3.88 -8.45 5.62
CA ASP A 284 -4.55 -7.20 5.94
C ASP A 284 -6.08 -7.36 5.83
N ILE A 285 -6.56 -8.25 4.95
CA ILE A 285 -7.98 -8.56 4.81
C ILE A 285 -8.48 -9.63 5.80
N PHE A 286 -7.80 -10.77 5.95
CA PHE A 286 -8.35 -11.88 6.76
C PHE A 286 -7.99 -11.82 8.25
N TYR A 287 -6.95 -11.08 8.63
CA TYR A 287 -6.44 -11.05 10.01
C TYR A 287 -6.32 -9.65 10.57
N GLU A 288 -5.79 -8.66 9.86
CA GLU A 288 -5.63 -7.33 10.45
C GLU A 288 -7.00 -6.67 10.66
N LYS A 289 -7.21 -6.05 11.83
CA LYS A 289 -8.45 -5.33 12.12
C LYS A 289 -8.45 -3.97 11.43
N ASP A 290 -9.63 -3.45 11.14
CA ASP A 290 -9.75 -2.12 10.52
C ASP A 290 -9.70 -1.04 11.60
N GLY A 291 -8.52 -0.47 11.80
CA GLY A 291 -8.23 0.56 12.79
C GLY A 291 -7.54 1.77 12.21
N PHE A 292 -7.19 2.73 13.08
CA PHE A 292 -6.49 3.93 12.66
C PHE A 292 -5.25 3.61 11.83
N MET A 293 -4.47 2.58 12.17
CA MET A 293 -3.29 2.19 11.40
C MET A 293 -3.63 1.99 9.92
N LEU A 294 -4.54 1.08 9.58
CA LEU A 294 -4.87 0.81 8.17
C LEU A 294 -5.62 1.98 7.53
N ILE A 295 -6.60 2.55 8.23
CA ILE A 295 -7.46 3.61 7.69
C ILE A 295 -6.63 4.86 7.40
N PHE A 296 -5.82 5.33 8.36
CA PHE A 296 -5.00 6.51 8.19
C PHE A 296 -3.97 6.32 7.07
N TRP A 297 -3.30 5.17 7.01
CA TRP A 297 -2.32 4.90 5.95
C TRP A 297 -2.97 4.86 4.56
N ASN A 298 -4.16 4.28 4.42
CA ASN A 298 -4.88 4.23 3.15
C ASN A 298 -5.46 5.59 2.72
N MET A 299 -5.97 6.38 3.66
CA MET A 299 -6.55 7.69 3.35
C MET A 299 -5.46 8.75 3.14
N ALA A 300 -4.48 8.83 4.05
CA ALA A 300 -3.52 9.93 4.10
C ALA A 300 -2.06 9.47 4.00
N GLY A 301 -1.65 8.47 4.77
CA GLY A 301 -0.24 8.11 4.92
C GLY A 301 0.44 7.81 3.59
N VAL A 302 0.00 6.78 2.85
CA VAL A 302 0.62 6.36 1.58
C VAL A 302 0.67 7.51 0.55
N PRO A 303 -0.45 8.13 0.14
CA PRO A 303 -0.42 9.10 -0.95
C PRO A 303 0.38 10.37 -0.64
N PHE A 304 0.42 10.80 0.62
CA PHE A 304 1.04 12.07 1.01
C PHE A 304 2.41 11.92 1.69
N THR A 305 2.91 10.68 1.87
CA THR A 305 4.31 10.44 2.30
C THR A 305 5.17 9.79 1.23
N TYR A 306 4.59 9.13 0.23
CA TYR A 306 5.37 8.50 -0.85
C TYR A 306 5.50 9.41 -2.09
N CYS A 307 4.89 10.60 -2.07
CA CYS A 307 4.83 11.53 -3.18
C CYS A 307 6.01 12.51 -3.27
N TYR A 308 6.99 12.45 -2.38
CA TYR A 308 8.02 13.50 -2.30
C TYR A 308 8.89 13.60 -3.55
N ALA A 309 9.19 12.49 -4.23
CA ALA A 309 10.02 12.47 -5.42
C ALA A 309 9.47 13.35 -6.59
N PRO A 310 8.24 13.13 -7.10
CA PRO A 310 7.70 13.96 -8.19
C PRO A 310 7.51 15.42 -7.78
N ILE A 311 7.17 15.70 -6.51
CA ILE A 311 7.00 17.08 -6.03
C ILE A 311 8.36 17.79 -5.93
N TYR A 312 9.39 17.11 -5.41
CA TYR A 312 10.74 17.66 -5.32
C TYR A 312 11.34 17.95 -6.70
N LEU A 313 11.11 17.07 -7.69
CA LEU A 313 11.53 17.29 -9.07
C LEU A 313 10.87 18.55 -9.66
N LEU A 314 9.55 18.70 -9.50
CA LEU A 314 8.82 19.88 -9.94
C LEU A 314 9.33 21.15 -9.25
N LYS A 315 9.40 21.15 -7.91
CA LYS A 315 9.78 22.33 -7.14
C LYS A 315 11.24 22.72 -7.30
N SER A 316 12.14 21.76 -7.51
CA SER A 316 13.54 22.07 -7.80
C SER A 316 13.67 22.89 -9.07
N GLU A 317 12.89 22.57 -10.10
CA GLU A 317 12.90 23.35 -11.33
C GLU A 317 12.20 24.71 -11.15
N LEU A 318 10.98 24.73 -10.58
CA LEU A 318 10.20 25.97 -10.49
C LEU A 318 10.71 26.98 -9.45
N ILE A 319 11.27 26.52 -8.34
CA ILE A 319 11.69 27.39 -7.22
C ILE A 319 13.20 27.63 -7.25
N LYS A 320 14.01 26.59 -7.46
CA LYS A 320 15.48 26.74 -7.48
C LYS A 320 16.01 27.14 -8.87
N GLY A 321 15.20 27.01 -9.93
CA GLY A 321 15.70 27.08 -11.30
C GLY A 321 16.60 25.88 -11.67
N VAL A 322 16.63 24.83 -10.84
CA VAL A 322 17.50 23.67 -11.03
C VAL A 322 16.70 22.55 -11.69
N ARG A 323 16.87 22.43 -13.00
CA ARG A 323 16.26 21.35 -13.77
C ARG A 323 17.03 20.04 -13.56
N ILE A 324 16.50 19.15 -12.73
CA ILE A 324 17.11 17.84 -12.48
C ILE A 324 16.97 16.97 -13.73
N GLN A 325 18.11 16.62 -14.32
CA GLN A 325 18.25 15.65 -15.40
C GLN A 325 19.53 14.85 -15.21
N HIS A 326 19.56 13.66 -15.79
CA HIS A 326 20.71 12.77 -15.76
C HIS A 326 21.24 12.56 -17.17
N SER A 327 22.46 12.05 -17.29
CA SER A 327 22.96 11.58 -18.57
C SER A 327 22.03 10.49 -19.14
N LEU A 328 21.99 10.37 -20.47
CA LEU A 328 21.15 9.37 -21.13
C LEU A 328 21.42 7.93 -20.62
N PRO A 329 22.67 7.48 -20.43
CA PRO A 329 22.94 6.15 -19.88
C PRO A 329 22.38 5.94 -18.47
N VAL A 330 22.49 6.93 -17.58
CA VAL A 330 21.96 6.84 -16.20
C VAL A 330 20.43 6.79 -16.23
N THR A 331 19.81 7.63 -17.07
CA THR A 331 18.35 7.61 -17.26
C THR A 331 17.89 6.24 -17.73
N ILE A 332 18.48 5.69 -18.79
CA ILE A 332 18.14 4.36 -19.31
C ILE A 332 18.33 3.28 -18.22
N ALA A 333 19.44 3.31 -17.48
CA ALA A 333 19.71 2.35 -16.43
C ALA A 333 18.63 2.38 -15.33
N LEU A 334 18.21 3.57 -14.88
CA LEU A 334 17.15 3.70 -13.87
C LEU A 334 15.81 3.16 -14.37
N PHE A 335 15.41 3.45 -15.61
CA PHE A 335 14.19 2.88 -16.20
C PHE A 335 14.25 1.36 -16.30
N ILE A 336 15.40 0.79 -16.68
CA ILE A 336 15.61 -0.68 -16.69
C ILE A 336 15.47 -1.24 -15.28
N ILE A 337 16.09 -0.62 -14.28
CA ILE A 337 16.01 -1.05 -12.87
C ILE A 337 14.55 -1.05 -12.40
N LEU A 338 13.79 0.01 -12.68
CA LEU A 338 12.37 0.10 -12.32
C LEU A 338 11.55 -1.02 -12.97
N LEU A 339 11.69 -1.22 -14.29
CA LEU A 339 10.92 -2.23 -15.02
C LEU A 339 11.28 -3.66 -14.61
N PHE A 340 12.56 -3.93 -14.35
CA PHE A 340 13.02 -5.23 -13.88
C PHE A 340 12.53 -5.52 -12.46
N ALA A 341 12.63 -4.54 -11.56
CA ALA A 341 12.11 -4.65 -10.21
C ALA A 341 10.58 -4.84 -10.22
N TYR A 342 9.85 -4.09 -11.06
CA TYR A 342 8.42 -4.29 -11.27
C TYR A 342 8.09 -5.70 -11.76
N TYR A 343 8.84 -6.25 -12.73
CA TYR A 343 8.64 -7.61 -13.20
C TYR A 343 8.74 -8.63 -12.07
N PHE A 344 9.78 -8.51 -11.22
CA PHE A 344 9.99 -9.37 -10.08
C PHE A 344 8.89 -9.21 -9.01
N PHE A 345 8.45 -7.98 -8.76
CA PHE A 345 7.37 -7.66 -7.84
C PHE A 345 6.03 -8.26 -8.29
N ASP A 346 5.63 -8.01 -9.54
CA ASP A 346 4.35 -8.45 -10.10
C ASP A 346 4.31 -9.98 -10.22
N THR A 347 5.33 -10.59 -10.82
CA THR A 347 5.38 -12.05 -10.99
C THR A 347 5.59 -12.77 -9.65
N GLY A 348 6.42 -12.24 -8.74
CA GLY A 348 6.62 -12.77 -7.38
C GLY A 348 5.33 -12.83 -6.58
N ASN A 349 4.55 -11.76 -6.58
CA ASN A 349 3.24 -11.75 -5.94
C ASN A 349 2.26 -12.70 -6.64
N ALA A 350 2.19 -12.66 -7.98
CA ALA A 350 1.28 -13.50 -8.75
C ALA A 350 1.52 -15.00 -8.53
N GLN A 351 2.77 -15.45 -8.49
CA GLN A 351 3.12 -16.87 -8.28
C GLN A 351 2.56 -17.39 -6.94
N LYS A 352 2.79 -16.66 -5.84
CA LYS A 352 2.23 -17.00 -4.51
C LYS A 352 0.71 -17.01 -4.53
N ASN A 353 0.11 -15.93 -5.06
CA ASN A 353 -1.33 -15.75 -4.95
C ASN A 353 -2.09 -16.75 -5.83
N ARG A 354 -1.63 -16.98 -7.06
CA ARG A 354 -2.20 -17.99 -7.96
C ARG A 354 -2.06 -19.40 -7.40
N PHE A 355 -0.93 -19.74 -6.78
CA PHE A 355 -0.77 -21.02 -6.09
C PHE A 355 -1.79 -21.20 -4.96
N ARG A 356 -2.05 -20.16 -4.16
CA ARG A 356 -3.10 -20.18 -3.12
C ARG A 356 -4.51 -20.28 -3.69
N MET A 357 -4.78 -19.58 -4.79
CA MET A 357 -6.07 -19.67 -5.50
C MET A 357 -6.30 -21.05 -6.13
N GLU A 358 -5.23 -21.72 -6.57
CA GLU A 358 -5.29 -23.09 -7.06
C GLU A 358 -5.63 -24.08 -5.95
N GLN A 359 -5.06 -23.89 -4.75
CA GLN A 359 -5.34 -24.73 -3.59
C GLN A 359 -6.79 -24.61 -3.10
N ASN A 360 -7.32 -23.39 -3.03
CA ASN A 360 -8.65 -23.14 -2.48
C ASN A 360 -9.77 -23.29 -3.52
N GLY A 361 -9.44 -23.58 -4.78
CA GLY A 361 -10.38 -23.73 -5.90
C GLY A 361 -10.93 -22.42 -6.47
N SER A 362 -10.35 -21.26 -6.11
CA SER A 362 -10.77 -19.93 -6.57
C SER A 362 -9.93 -19.39 -7.73
N PHE A 363 -9.10 -20.24 -8.36
CA PHE A 363 -8.24 -19.82 -9.46
C PHE A 363 -9.04 -19.24 -10.62
N MET A 364 -8.65 -18.04 -11.03
CA MET A 364 -9.18 -17.36 -12.20
C MET A 364 -8.07 -16.59 -12.89
N THR A 365 -8.22 -16.41 -14.20
CA THR A 365 -7.38 -15.53 -15.00
C THR A 365 -8.20 -14.35 -15.50
N ARG A 366 -7.58 -13.17 -15.56
CA ARG A 366 -8.20 -11.95 -16.05
C ARG A 366 -7.42 -11.39 -17.22
N LYS A 367 -8.12 -10.83 -18.19
CA LYS A 367 -7.50 -9.97 -19.22
C LYS A 367 -7.20 -8.63 -18.55
N ALA A 368 -5.93 -8.44 -18.18
CA ALA A 368 -5.42 -7.23 -17.55
C ALA A 368 -4.14 -6.81 -18.28
N PHE A 369 -3.72 -5.56 -18.14
CA PHE A 369 -2.51 -5.07 -18.80
C PHE A 369 -1.54 -4.48 -17.77
N PRO A 370 -0.23 -4.78 -17.85
CA PRO A 370 0.37 -5.84 -18.65
C PRO A 370 0.16 -7.22 -18.00
N GLN A 371 0.02 -8.30 -18.78
CA GLN A 371 0.18 -9.67 -18.27
C GLN A 371 1.63 -10.10 -18.46
N LEU A 372 2.37 -10.25 -17.36
CA LEU A 372 3.78 -10.60 -17.40
C LEU A 372 3.96 -12.13 -17.49
N PRO A 373 4.92 -12.61 -18.29
CA PRO A 373 5.23 -14.04 -18.37
C PRO A 373 5.73 -14.55 -17.01
N TRP A 374 5.66 -15.86 -16.82
CA TRP A 374 6.13 -16.53 -15.59
C TRP A 374 5.42 -16.11 -14.28
N SER A 375 4.28 -15.42 -14.38
CA SER A 375 3.40 -15.08 -13.25
C SER A 375 2.62 -16.29 -12.69
N HIS A 376 2.55 -17.41 -13.41
CA HIS A 376 1.92 -18.67 -12.98
C HIS A 376 2.91 -19.82 -13.14
N ILE A 377 3.22 -20.52 -12.05
CA ILE A 377 4.10 -21.68 -12.08
C ILE A 377 3.29 -22.91 -12.49
N LYS A 378 3.75 -23.58 -13.55
CA LYS A 378 3.21 -24.88 -13.95
C LYS A 378 3.87 -25.98 -13.12
N ASN A 379 3.06 -26.91 -12.58
CA ASN A 379 3.52 -28.02 -11.73
C ASN A 379 4.44 -27.55 -10.58
N PRO A 380 3.96 -26.67 -9.68
CA PRO A 380 4.79 -26.11 -8.62
C PRO A 380 5.23 -27.18 -7.61
N THR A 381 6.47 -27.08 -7.12
CA THR A 381 6.93 -27.84 -5.96
C THR A 381 6.53 -27.14 -4.66
N TYR A 382 6.24 -27.92 -3.63
CA TYR A 382 5.82 -27.43 -2.32
C TYR A 382 6.17 -28.43 -1.20
N ILE A 383 6.18 -27.94 0.04
CA ILE A 383 6.18 -28.78 1.25
C ILE A 383 4.75 -28.86 1.75
N LYS A 384 4.24 -30.09 1.92
CA LYS A 384 2.96 -30.34 2.57
C LYS A 384 3.21 -30.44 4.08
N THR A 385 2.63 -29.51 4.83
CA THR A 385 2.74 -29.48 6.29
C THR A 385 1.87 -30.56 6.94
N GLU A 386 2.19 -30.95 8.17
CA GLU A 386 1.39 -31.89 8.98
C GLU A 386 -0.06 -31.38 9.17
N HIS A 387 -0.23 -30.06 9.25
CA HIS A 387 -1.53 -29.39 9.33
C HIS A 387 -2.26 -29.28 7.98
N GLY A 388 -1.70 -29.82 6.89
CA GLY A 388 -2.32 -29.87 5.56
C GLY A 388 -2.13 -28.63 4.69
N ASN A 389 -1.55 -27.55 5.21
CA ASN A 389 -1.16 -26.37 4.43
C ASN A 389 0.02 -26.69 3.50
N LEU A 390 0.17 -25.93 2.40
CA LEU A 390 1.29 -26.10 1.47
C LEU A 390 2.19 -24.85 1.46
N LEU A 391 3.50 -25.07 1.60
CA LEU A 391 4.53 -24.03 1.49
C LEU A 391 5.19 -24.11 0.11
N LEU A 392 5.07 -23.06 -0.70
CA LEU A 392 5.58 -23.01 -2.07
C LEU A 392 7.12 -22.99 -2.10
N THR A 393 7.75 -23.92 -2.83
CA THR A 393 9.21 -24.06 -2.94
C THR A 393 9.74 -23.96 -4.37
N SER A 394 8.96 -23.36 -5.28
CA SER A 394 9.29 -23.17 -6.69
C SER A 394 9.09 -21.72 -7.13
N GLY A 395 9.59 -21.38 -8.33
CA GLY A 395 9.58 -20.00 -8.83
C GLY A 395 10.47 -19.11 -7.97
N TRP A 396 10.09 -17.84 -7.83
CA TRP A 396 10.81 -16.88 -6.97
C TRP A 396 10.85 -17.30 -5.50
N TRP A 397 9.79 -17.99 -5.05
CA TRP A 397 9.64 -18.49 -3.68
C TRP A 397 10.49 -19.73 -3.37
N GLY A 398 11.13 -20.32 -4.39
CA GLY A 398 12.16 -21.34 -4.22
C GLY A 398 13.57 -20.77 -4.07
N ILE A 399 13.76 -19.47 -4.32
CA ILE A 399 15.08 -18.79 -4.26
C ILE A 399 15.20 -17.99 -2.96
N VAL A 400 14.18 -17.18 -2.67
CA VAL A 400 14.09 -16.35 -1.46
C VAL A 400 12.68 -16.44 -0.86
N ARG A 401 12.55 -16.27 0.46
CA ARG A 401 11.25 -16.36 1.15
C ARG A 401 10.37 -15.13 0.94
N LYS A 402 10.92 -13.98 0.54
CA LYS A 402 10.17 -12.72 0.33
C LYS A 402 10.62 -11.98 -0.94
N PRO A 403 10.49 -12.59 -2.14
CA PRO A 403 11.01 -12.01 -3.38
C PRO A 403 10.42 -10.62 -3.70
N HIS A 404 9.11 -10.49 -3.54
CA HIS A 404 8.39 -9.23 -3.67
C HIS A 404 8.91 -8.09 -2.76
N TYR A 405 9.46 -8.36 -1.57
CA TYR A 405 9.96 -7.31 -0.68
C TYR A 405 11.25 -6.69 -1.23
N THR A 406 12.18 -7.52 -1.73
CA THR A 406 13.40 -7.05 -2.38
C THR A 406 13.08 -6.19 -3.61
N ALA A 407 12.15 -6.66 -4.44
CA ALA A 407 11.71 -5.91 -5.61
C ALA A 407 11.09 -4.55 -5.26
N ASP A 408 10.31 -4.51 -4.18
CA ASP A 408 9.65 -3.29 -3.72
C ASP A 408 10.65 -2.29 -3.10
N LEU A 409 11.67 -2.79 -2.39
CA LEU A 409 12.81 -1.98 -1.92
C LEU A 409 13.62 -1.40 -3.08
N VAL A 410 13.86 -2.16 -4.15
CA VAL A 410 14.57 -1.65 -5.33
C VAL A 410 13.74 -0.60 -6.07
N GLN A 411 12.42 -0.81 -6.21
CA GLN A 411 11.52 0.21 -6.78
C GLN A 411 11.56 1.49 -5.95
N SER A 412 11.32 1.42 -4.63
CA SER A 412 11.34 2.60 -3.76
C SER A 412 12.69 3.33 -3.75
N LEU A 413 13.82 2.60 -3.79
CA LEU A 413 15.14 3.21 -3.92
C LEU A 413 15.29 3.95 -5.26
N SER A 414 14.84 3.36 -6.37
CA SER A 414 14.91 3.98 -7.69
C SER A 414 14.12 5.30 -7.78
N TRP A 415 13.01 5.41 -7.01
CA TRP A 415 12.22 6.64 -6.92
C TRP A 415 12.97 7.77 -6.20
N GLY A 416 13.86 7.45 -5.27
CA GLY A 416 14.80 8.41 -4.68
C GLY A 416 15.93 8.76 -5.65
N LEU A 417 16.60 7.75 -6.21
CA LEU A 417 17.77 7.94 -7.08
C LEU A 417 17.50 8.82 -8.30
N ILE A 418 16.31 8.71 -8.89
CA ILE A 418 15.93 9.54 -10.04
C ILE A 418 15.87 11.04 -9.71
N THR A 419 15.80 11.41 -8.42
CA THR A 419 15.81 12.81 -7.97
C THR A 419 17.21 13.36 -7.67
N GLY A 420 18.25 12.53 -7.76
CA GLY A 420 19.59 12.87 -7.31
C GLY A 420 19.68 13.02 -5.78
N PHE A 421 20.79 13.56 -5.28
CA PHE A 421 21.12 13.53 -3.85
C PHE A 421 20.94 14.88 -3.13
N GLY A 422 20.21 15.82 -3.73
CA GLY A 422 20.04 17.18 -3.19
C GLY A 422 19.05 17.30 -2.02
N SER A 423 18.29 16.26 -1.72
CA SER A 423 17.34 16.22 -0.60
C SER A 423 17.17 14.79 -0.09
N TYR A 424 16.94 14.64 1.21
CA TYR A 424 16.57 13.36 1.82
C TYR A 424 15.10 12.99 1.60
N LEU A 425 14.19 13.96 1.38
CA LEU A 425 12.75 13.70 1.33
C LEU A 425 12.34 12.64 0.29
N PRO A 426 12.89 12.62 -0.94
CA PRO A 426 12.62 11.55 -1.91
C PRO A 426 13.05 10.15 -1.44
N TYR A 427 14.03 10.05 -0.54
CA TYR A 427 14.53 8.80 0.02
C TYR A 427 13.81 8.36 1.30
N PHE A 428 12.96 9.23 1.88
CA PHE A 428 12.20 8.88 3.08
C PHE A 428 11.35 7.63 2.88
N TYR A 429 10.69 7.49 1.73
CA TYR A 429 9.90 6.30 1.41
C TYR A 429 10.76 5.03 1.52
N PHE A 430 11.93 4.99 0.88
CA PHE A 430 12.84 3.85 0.96
C PHE A 430 13.25 3.55 2.41
N THR A 431 13.69 4.55 3.18
CA THR A 431 14.10 4.35 4.58
C THR A 431 12.95 3.82 5.44
N PHE A 432 11.79 4.45 5.36
CA PHE A 432 10.59 4.03 6.08
C PHE A 432 10.21 2.59 5.71
N PHE A 433 10.28 2.27 4.42
CA PHE A 433 9.85 0.98 3.92
C PHE A 433 10.80 -0.16 4.29
N VAL A 434 12.11 0.09 4.39
CA VAL A 434 13.07 -0.87 4.97
C VAL A 434 12.66 -1.25 6.39
N ILE A 435 12.32 -0.28 7.24
CA ILE A 435 11.93 -0.52 8.64
C ILE A 435 10.64 -1.35 8.69
N VAL A 436 9.61 -0.92 7.93
CA VAL A 436 8.30 -1.60 7.92
C VAL A 436 8.40 -3.01 7.36
N LEU A 437 9.11 -3.22 6.25
CA LEU A 437 9.26 -4.54 5.65
C LEU A 437 10.07 -5.49 6.53
N THR A 438 11.10 -5.00 7.21
CA THR A 438 11.88 -5.80 8.17
C THR A 438 10.99 -6.27 9.32
N HIS A 439 10.23 -5.34 9.92
CA HIS A 439 9.28 -5.67 10.98
C HIS A 439 8.19 -6.66 10.50
N ARG A 440 7.65 -6.44 9.29
CA ARG A 440 6.63 -7.30 8.68
C ARG A 440 7.17 -8.70 8.39
N ALA A 441 8.39 -8.81 7.88
CA ALA A 441 9.04 -10.09 7.62
C ALA A 441 9.26 -10.88 8.92
N SER A 442 9.76 -10.22 9.96
CA SER A 442 9.98 -10.85 11.28
C SER A 442 8.69 -11.42 11.88
N ARG A 443 7.60 -10.64 11.87
CA ARG A 443 6.28 -11.09 12.37
C ARG A 443 5.74 -12.29 11.60
N ASP A 444 5.85 -12.26 10.28
CA ASP A 444 5.40 -13.36 9.43
C ASP A 444 6.22 -14.64 9.67
N MET A 445 7.54 -14.52 9.81
CA MET A 445 8.43 -15.64 10.13
C MET A 445 8.11 -16.23 11.51
N GLU A 446 7.91 -15.41 12.53
CA GLU A 446 7.55 -15.88 13.88
C GLU A 446 6.21 -16.63 13.86
N ARG A 447 5.19 -16.10 13.18
CA ARG A 447 3.90 -16.79 13.07
C ARG A 447 4.02 -18.08 12.27
N CYS A 448 4.80 -18.12 11.19
CA CYS A 448 5.00 -19.34 10.42
C CYS A 448 5.76 -20.41 11.22
N ALA A 449 6.75 -20.02 12.03
CA ALA A 449 7.44 -20.91 12.94
C ALA A 449 6.48 -21.50 14.00
N LYS A 450 5.67 -20.65 14.65
CA LYS A 450 4.64 -21.09 15.61
C LYS A 450 3.58 -21.99 14.97
N LYS A 451 3.21 -21.72 13.72
CA LYS A 451 2.12 -22.43 13.03
C LYS A 451 2.55 -23.77 12.41
N TYR A 452 3.74 -23.84 11.83
CA TYR A 452 4.17 -25.01 11.05
C TYR A 452 5.34 -25.79 11.68
N GLY A 453 5.96 -25.28 12.76
CA GLY A 453 6.98 -26.00 13.51
C GLY A 453 8.09 -26.57 12.62
N LYS A 454 8.30 -27.89 12.69
CA LYS A 454 9.34 -28.60 11.92
C LYS A 454 9.20 -28.46 10.40
N ASP A 455 7.97 -28.33 9.88
CA ASP A 455 7.77 -28.09 8.46
C ASP A 455 8.27 -26.71 8.02
N TRP A 456 8.21 -25.72 8.93
CA TRP A 456 8.80 -24.41 8.71
C TRP A 456 10.32 -24.45 8.71
N GLU A 457 10.93 -25.23 9.62
CA GLU A 457 12.39 -25.44 9.66
C GLU A 457 12.86 -26.06 8.34
N ARG A 458 12.20 -27.14 7.89
CA ARG A 458 12.47 -27.76 6.59
C ARG A 458 12.29 -26.79 5.41
N TYR A 459 11.29 -25.91 5.48
CA TYR A 459 11.12 -24.85 4.48
C TYR A 459 12.27 -23.86 4.50
N CYS A 460 12.72 -23.45 5.69
CA CYS A 460 13.86 -22.55 5.87
C CYS A 460 15.17 -23.18 5.38
N GLU A 461 15.39 -24.48 5.58
CA GLU A 461 16.54 -25.20 5.02
C GLU A 461 16.51 -25.22 3.49
N ARG A 462 15.32 -25.41 2.90
CA ARG A 462 15.15 -25.45 1.45
C ARG A 462 15.35 -24.08 0.80
N VAL A 463 14.89 -23.01 1.46
CA VAL A 463 14.93 -21.64 0.96
C VAL A 463 15.56 -20.76 2.04
N PRO A 464 16.90 -20.77 2.20
CA PRO A 464 17.58 -20.20 3.37
C PRO A 464 17.53 -18.67 3.45
N TYR A 465 17.41 -18.00 2.30
CA TYR A 465 17.47 -16.54 2.19
C TYR A 465 16.08 -15.90 2.30
N ILE A 466 16.00 -14.76 2.99
CA ILE A 466 14.76 -14.01 3.19
C ILE A 466 14.54 -13.04 2.03
N LEU A 467 15.51 -12.17 1.76
CA LEU A 467 15.40 -11.06 0.82
C LEU A 467 16.38 -11.20 -0.34
N VAL A 468 17.67 -11.34 -0.04
CA VAL A 468 18.75 -11.30 -1.02
C VAL A 468 19.63 -12.53 -0.83
N PRO A 469 19.77 -13.39 -1.86
CA PRO A 469 20.63 -14.56 -1.79
C PRO A 469 22.05 -14.19 -1.32
N TYR A 470 22.60 -14.99 -0.40
CA TYR A 470 23.93 -14.83 0.18
C TYR A 470 24.16 -13.55 1.01
N VAL A 471 23.11 -12.78 1.30
CA VAL A 471 23.18 -11.58 2.17
C VAL A 471 22.27 -11.72 3.38
N PHE A 472 20.97 -11.94 3.12
CA PHE A 472 19.92 -12.04 4.14
C PHE A 472 18.72 -12.82 3.59
#